data_AF-A0A438BLU6-F1
#
_entry.id   AF-A0A438BLU6-F1
#
_cell.length_a   1.000
_cell.length_b   1.000
_cell.length_c   1.000
_cell.angle_alpha   90.00
_cell.angle_beta   90.00
_cell.angle_gamma   90.00
#
_symmetry.space_group_name_H-M   'P 1'
#
loop_
_entity.id
_entity.type
_entity.pdbx_description
1 polymer ?
#
loop_
_entity_poly.entity_id
_entity_poly.type
_entity_poly.pdbx_seq_one_letter_code
_entity_poly.pdbx_strand_id
1 'polypeptide(L)'
;MASTGPERREEEDAPAGEDEDTGAQVAPIVKLEVVAVTTGEEEEDAILDLKAKLYRFDKEGKQWKERGVGTVKFLKHKGSGKVRLVMRQSKTLKICANHLVLPTMTVQEHSGNDKSCVWHATDFADGELKDELFCIRFASVESECSFILVISFIC
;
A
#
# COMPACT_ATOMS: atom_id res chain seq x y z
N MET A 1 61.50 -5.82 -10.20
CA MET A 1 61.20 -5.31 -11.56
C MET A 1 60.76 -6.50 -12.41
N ALA A 2 59.47 -6.54 -12.75
CA ALA A 2 58.91 -6.46 -14.12
C ALA A 2 58.81 -7.86 -14.78
N SER A 3 57.67 -8.55 -14.74
CA SER A 3 56.40 -8.37 -15.51
C SER A 3 56.54 -8.75 -16.99
N THR A 4 55.77 -9.75 -17.45
CA THR A 4 54.78 -9.67 -18.56
C THR A 4 54.09 -11.04 -18.77
N GLY A 5 52.74 -11.06 -18.84
CA GLY A 5 51.87 -12.22 -19.16
C GLY A 5 51.79 -12.55 -20.67
N PRO A 6 50.74 -13.22 -21.22
CA PRO A 6 49.31 -13.00 -20.90
C PRO A 6 48.38 -14.26 -20.78
N GLU A 7 47.23 -14.03 -20.14
CA GLU A 7 45.83 -14.43 -20.42
C GLU A 7 45.48 -15.77 -21.10
N ARG A 8 44.57 -16.55 -20.49
CA ARG A 8 43.10 -16.55 -20.76
C ARG A 8 42.45 -17.73 -20.00
N ARG A 9 41.67 -17.46 -18.96
CA ARG A 9 40.71 -18.43 -18.41
C ARG A 9 39.40 -18.19 -19.13
N GLU A 10 38.98 -19.15 -19.93
CA GLU A 10 37.63 -19.21 -20.47
C GLU A 10 36.69 -19.55 -19.31
N GLU A 11 35.98 -18.54 -18.80
CA GLU A 11 34.72 -18.75 -18.09
C GLU A 11 33.69 -19.10 -19.16
N GLU A 12 33.46 -20.39 -19.37
CA GLU A 12 32.38 -20.88 -20.22
C GLU A 12 31.07 -20.79 -19.42
N ASP A 13 30.32 -19.76 -19.81
CA ASP A 13 28.90 -19.49 -19.60
C ASP A 13 28.09 -20.74 -19.23
N ALA A 14 27.64 -20.82 -17.98
CA ALA A 14 26.66 -21.82 -17.58
C ALA A 14 25.33 -21.44 -18.25
N PRO A 15 24.73 -22.30 -19.09
CA PRO A 15 23.51 -21.95 -19.80
C PRO A 15 22.42 -21.67 -18.77
N ALA A 16 21.87 -20.45 -18.85
CA ALA A 16 20.64 -20.08 -18.19
C ALA A 16 19.59 -21.13 -18.57
N GLY A 17 19.07 -21.85 -17.56
CA GLY A 17 18.05 -22.86 -17.77
C GLY A 17 16.90 -22.27 -18.56
N GLU A 18 16.80 -22.68 -19.82
CA GLU A 18 15.62 -22.46 -20.63
C GLU A 18 14.46 -23.11 -19.87
N ASP A 19 13.45 -22.31 -19.53
CA ASP A 19 12.18 -22.83 -19.01
C ASP A 19 11.63 -23.80 -20.07
N GLU A 20 11.93 -25.10 -19.91
CA GLU A 20 11.35 -26.16 -20.72
C GLU A 20 9.83 -26.14 -20.52
N ASP A 21 9.12 -25.53 -21.46
CA ASP A 21 7.68 -25.71 -21.61
C ASP A 21 7.43 -27.17 -22.01
N THR A 22 7.23 -28.01 -20.99
CA THR A 22 6.98 -29.46 -21.12
C THR A 22 5.74 -29.80 -21.95
N GLY A 23 4.94 -28.82 -22.39
CA GLY A 23 3.73 -29.05 -23.18
C GLY A 23 2.64 -29.82 -22.40
N ALA A 24 2.77 -29.89 -21.08
CA ALA A 24 1.85 -30.62 -20.22
C ALA A 24 0.48 -29.94 -20.22
N GLN A 25 -0.51 -30.59 -20.83
CA GLN A 25 -1.89 -30.11 -20.78
C GLN A 25 -2.51 -30.41 -19.40
N VAL A 26 -2.55 -29.40 -18.55
CA VAL A 26 -3.22 -29.48 -17.24
C VAL A 26 -4.71 -29.25 -17.43
N ALA A 27 -5.50 -30.30 -17.24
CA ALA A 27 -6.96 -30.19 -17.23
C ALA A 27 -7.41 -29.33 -16.03
N PRO A 28 -8.35 -28.38 -16.20
CA PRO A 28 -8.84 -27.57 -15.09
C PRO A 28 -9.48 -28.43 -14.01
N ILE A 29 -8.95 -28.38 -12.78
CA ILE A 29 -9.49 -29.14 -11.64
C ILE A 29 -10.87 -28.57 -11.24
N VAL A 30 -11.08 -27.27 -11.44
CA VAL A 30 -12.33 -26.58 -11.09
C VAL A 30 -12.68 -25.59 -12.20
N LYS A 31 -13.95 -25.57 -12.58
CA LYS A 31 -14.52 -24.53 -13.44
C LYS A 31 -15.11 -23.44 -12.54
N LEU A 32 -14.52 -22.25 -12.58
CA LEU A 32 -15.01 -21.09 -11.84
C LEU A 32 -16.08 -20.38 -12.67
N GLU A 33 -17.18 -20.01 -12.02
CA GLU A 33 -18.16 -19.11 -12.61
C GLU A 33 -17.72 -17.66 -12.40
N VAL A 34 -17.95 -16.81 -13.40
CA VAL A 34 -17.68 -15.38 -13.29
C VAL A 34 -18.74 -14.77 -12.36
N VAL A 35 -18.30 -14.31 -11.19
CA VAL A 35 -19.16 -13.64 -10.22
C VAL A 35 -18.98 -12.12 -10.36
N ALA A 36 -20.09 -11.38 -10.37
CA ALA A 36 -20.04 -9.93 -10.30
C ALA A 36 -19.48 -9.51 -8.92
N VAL A 37 -18.37 -8.76 -8.93
CA VAL A 37 -17.71 -8.29 -7.71
C VAL A 37 -18.03 -6.82 -7.51
N THR A 38 -18.59 -6.48 -6.35
CA THR A 38 -18.77 -5.11 -5.88
C THR A 38 -17.56 -4.69 -5.05
N THR A 39 -17.17 -3.42 -5.12
CA THR A 39 -16.05 -2.88 -4.33
C THR A 39 -16.48 -2.50 -2.92
N GLY A 40 -17.78 -2.24 -2.72
CA GLY A 40 -18.34 -1.68 -1.49
C GLY A 40 -18.06 -0.18 -1.35
N GLU A 41 -17.73 0.50 -2.45
CA GLU A 41 -17.41 1.93 -2.55
C GLU A 41 -18.41 2.69 -3.47
N GLU A 42 -19.49 2.04 -3.91
CA GLU A 42 -20.41 2.56 -4.93
C GLU A 42 -21.25 3.77 -4.46
N GLU A 43 -21.53 3.83 -3.16
CA GLU A 43 -22.30 4.90 -2.50
C GLU A 43 -21.43 6.05 -1.98
N GLU A 44 -20.19 6.15 -2.46
CA GLU A 44 -19.21 7.12 -1.99
C GLU A 44 -18.56 7.88 -3.14
N ASP A 45 -18.19 9.14 -2.86
CA ASP A 45 -17.44 10.00 -3.77
C ASP A 45 -16.00 10.15 -3.27
N ALA A 46 -15.04 10.01 -4.18
CA ALA A 46 -13.63 10.21 -3.87
C ALA A 46 -13.31 11.70 -3.75
N ILE A 47 -12.82 12.12 -2.57
CA ILE A 47 -12.33 13.48 -2.31
C ILE A 47 -10.87 13.62 -2.74
N LEU A 48 -10.10 12.54 -2.57
CA LEU A 48 -8.67 12.49 -2.83
C LEU A 48 -8.29 11.06 -3.22
N ASP A 49 -7.34 10.93 -4.13
CA ASP A 49 -6.76 9.67 -4.61
C ASP A 49 -5.26 9.89 -4.84
N LEU A 50 -4.41 9.25 -4.04
CA LEU A 50 -2.96 9.40 -4.12
C LEU A 50 -2.25 8.06 -4.02
N LYS A 51 -1.11 7.94 -4.71
CA LYS A 51 -0.19 6.81 -4.52
C LYS A 51 0.65 7.02 -3.28
N ALA A 52 0.74 5.99 -2.45
CA ALA A 52 1.49 6.06 -1.20
C ALA A 52 2.03 4.70 -0.78
N LYS A 53 2.93 4.73 0.22
CA LYS A 53 3.37 3.57 0.98
C LYS A 53 2.96 3.76 2.44
N LEU A 54 2.25 2.80 2.98
CA LEU A 54 1.75 2.78 4.34
C LEU A 54 2.60 1.87 5.22
N TYR A 55 2.87 2.35 6.42
CA TYR A 55 3.54 1.66 7.51
C TYR A 55 2.66 1.66 8.75
N ARG A 56 2.84 0.64 9.57
CA ARG A 56 2.19 0.46 10.86
C ARG A 56 3.25 0.29 11.93
N PHE A 57 3.09 0.96 13.07
CA PHE A 57 4.02 0.81 14.18
C PHE A 57 3.73 -0.48 14.95
N ASP A 58 4.71 -1.37 14.99
CA ASP A 58 4.68 -2.58 15.80
C ASP A 58 5.09 -2.26 17.24
N LYS A 59 4.14 -2.27 18.18
CA LYS A 59 4.36 -1.86 19.57
C LYS A 59 5.33 -2.81 20.31
N GLU A 60 5.27 -4.10 20.01
CA GLU A 60 6.12 -5.12 20.65
C GLU A 60 7.57 -4.99 20.16
N GLY A 61 7.77 -4.97 18.85
CA GLY A 61 9.10 -4.79 18.23
C GLY A 61 9.62 -3.36 18.25
N LYS A 62 8.82 -2.38 18.68
CA LYS A 62 9.11 -0.93 18.66
C LYS A 62 9.64 -0.44 17.31
N GLN A 63 9.04 -0.91 16.21
CA GLN A 63 9.54 -0.66 14.86
C GLN A 63 8.40 -0.42 13.87
N TRP A 64 8.69 0.33 12.80
CA TRP A 64 7.78 0.48 11.68
C TRP A 64 7.82 -0.75 10.78
N LYS A 65 6.65 -1.32 10.48
CA LYS A 65 6.49 -2.42 9.51
C LYS A 65 5.70 -1.92 8.30
N GLU A 66 6.15 -2.27 7.10
CA GLU A 66 5.38 -1.97 5.87
C GLU A 66 4.04 -2.70 5.91
N ARG A 67 2.96 -1.96 5.62
CA ARG A 67 1.58 -2.46 5.64
C ARG A 67 1.00 -2.57 4.22
N GLY A 68 1.39 -1.68 3.32
CA GLY A 68 0.97 -1.77 1.92
C GLY A 68 1.54 -0.66 1.04
N VAL A 69 1.62 -0.95 -0.26
CA VAL A 69 1.95 0.03 -1.30
C VAL A 69 0.83 0.05 -2.31
N GLY A 70 0.26 1.22 -2.53
CA GLY A 70 -0.80 1.41 -3.52
C GLY A 70 -1.50 2.74 -3.39
N THR A 71 -2.81 2.73 -3.59
CA THR A 71 -3.60 3.95 -3.66
C THR A 71 -4.39 4.15 -2.37
N VAL A 72 -4.22 5.31 -1.75
CA VAL A 72 -5.03 5.79 -0.63
C VAL A 72 -6.10 6.73 -1.17
N LYS A 73 -7.33 6.57 -0.66
CA LYS A 73 -8.48 7.41 -0.98
C LYS A 73 -9.15 7.92 0.27
N PHE A 74 -9.65 9.15 0.21
CA PHE A 74 -10.72 9.60 1.10
C PHE A 74 -12.06 9.50 0.38
N LEU A 75 -12.97 8.73 0.95
CA LEU A 75 -14.28 8.44 0.38
C LEU A 75 -15.36 9.05 1.26
N LYS A 76 -16.22 9.88 0.67
CA LYS A 76 -17.36 10.51 1.34
C LYS A 76 -18.64 9.80 0.96
N HIS A 77 -19.36 9.26 1.94
CA HIS A 77 -20.63 8.61 1.72
C HIS A 77 -21.72 9.61 1.30
N LYS A 78 -22.42 9.33 0.20
CA LYS A 78 -23.42 10.21 -0.42
C LYS A 78 -24.60 10.54 0.50
N GLY A 79 -25.14 9.53 1.19
CA GLY A 79 -26.25 9.71 2.14
C GLY A 79 -25.85 10.30 3.51
N SER A 80 -24.90 9.68 4.21
CA SER A 80 -24.54 10.09 5.58
C SER A 80 -23.54 11.24 5.66
N GLY A 81 -22.83 11.57 4.58
CA GLY A 81 -21.76 12.57 4.56
C GLY A 81 -20.48 12.17 5.30
N LYS A 82 -20.44 10.99 5.94
CA LYS A 82 -19.25 10.49 6.65
C LYS A 82 -18.11 10.24 5.68
N VAL A 83 -16.89 10.49 6.13
CA VAL A 83 -15.66 10.25 5.36
C VAL A 83 -14.88 9.10 5.97
N ARG A 84 -14.39 8.19 5.12
CA ARG A 84 -13.42 7.15 5.49
C ARG A 84 -12.17 7.23 4.64
N LEU A 85 -11.05 6.80 5.23
CA LEU A 85 -9.82 6.50 4.52
C LEU A 85 -9.86 5.03 4.11
N VAL A 86 -9.64 4.75 2.83
CA VAL A 86 -9.45 3.38 2.31
C VAL A 86 -8.15 3.34 1.52
N MET A 87 -7.31 2.35 1.77
CA MET A 87 -6.10 2.11 0.98
C MET A 87 -6.04 0.67 0.48
N ARG A 88 -5.75 0.49 -0.81
CA ARG A 88 -5.59 -0.83 -1.44
C ARG A 88 -4.22 -0.99 -2.07
N GLN A 89 -3.67 -2.21 -2.02
CA GLN A 89 -2.40 -2.54 -2.64
C GLN A 89 -2.51 -2.65 -4.17
N SER A 90 -1.56 -2.10 -4.94
CA SER A 90 -1.69 -1.96 -6.41
C SER A 90 -1.85 -3.27 -7.20
N LYS A 91 -1.40 -4.41 -6.66
CA LYS A 91 -1.45 -5.72 -7.36
C LYS A 91 -2.52 -6.64 -6.80
N THR A 92 -2.57 -6.77 -5.47
CA THR A 92 -3.46 -7.72 -4.80
C THR A 92 -4.85 -7.14 -4.55
N LEU A 93 -5.00 -5.81 -4.65
CA LEU A 93 -6.20 -5.04 -4.31
C LEU A 93 -6.71 -5.25 -2.88
N LYS A 94 -5.90 -5.92 -2.04
CA LYS A 94 -6.18 -6.11 -0.62
C LYS A 94 -6.19 -4.77 0.09
N ILE A 95 -7.18 -4.59 0.95
CA ILE A 95 -7.30 -3.43 1.82
C ILE A 95 -6.15 -3.49 2.84
N CYS A 96 -5.41 -2.40 2.98
CA CYS A 96 -4.34 -2.27 3.96
C CYS A 96 -4.58 -1.16 4.99
N ALA A 97 -5.58 -0.30 4.77
CA ALA A 97 -6.19 0.59 5.75
C ALA A 97 -7.67 0.81 5.38
N ASN A 98 -8.54 0.86 6.39
CA ASN A 98 -9.97 1.16 6.27
C ASN A 98 -10.50 1.67 7.63
N HIS A 99 -10.64 2.99 7.77
CA HIS A 99 -11.17 3.62 8.99
C HIS A 99 -11.91 4.91 8.70
N LEU A 100 -12.82 5.29 9.59
CA LEU A 100 -13.47 6.60 9.56
C LEU A 100 -12.48 7.71 9.89
N VAL A 101 -12.62 8.85 9.21
CA VAL A 101 -11.96 10.09 9.62
C VAL A 101 -12.84 10.73 10.68
N LEU A 102 -12.37 10.72 11.93
CA LEU A 102 -13.09 11.27 13.08
C LEU A 102 -12.66 12.71 13.34
N PRO A 103 -13.54 13.61 13.83
CA PRO A 103 -13.18 14.99 14.13
C PRO A 103 -12.04 15.16 15.16
N THR A 104 -11.78 14.12 15.96
CA THR A 104 -10.70 14.11 16.95
C THR A 104 -9.39 13.58 16.38
N MET A 105 -9.32 13.26 15.09
CA MET A 105 -8.13 12.68 14.47
C MET A 105 -7.10 13.79 14.18
N THR A 106 -5.87 13.58 14.64
CA THR A 106 -4.77 14.51 14.41
C THR A 106 -3.70 13.83 13.58
N VAL A 107 -3.28 14.50 12.50
CA VAL A 107 -2.14 14.08 11.69
C VAL A 107 -0.97 15.01 11.95
N GLN A 108 0.21 14.41 12.08
CA GLN A 108 1.44 15.14 12.34
C GLN A 108 2.45 14.82 11.23
N GLU A 109 3.17 15.85 10.79
CA GLU A 109 4.32 15.65 9.92
C GLU A 109 5.35 14.73 10.58
N HIS A 110 5.99 13.88 9.81
CA HIS A 110 7.02 12.99 10.32
C HIS A 110 8.36 13.74 10.43
N SER A 111 8.89 13.86 11.65
CA SER A 111 10.11 14.66 11.94
C SER A 111 11.35 14.32 11.12
N GLY A 112 11.45 13.10 10.61
CA GLY A 112 12.57 12.65 9.76
C GLY A 112 12.28 12.59 8.25
N ASN A 113 11.09 12.96 7.78
CA ASN A 113 10.72 12.87 6.36
C ASN A 113 9.54 13.80 6.02
N ASP A 114 9.80 14.83 5.23
CA ASP A 114 8.85 15.86 4.76
C ASP A 114 7.78 15.35 3.79
N LYS A 115 7.91 14.11 3.30
CA LYS A 115 6.90 13.44 2.47
C LYS A 115 6.12 12.39 3.24
N SER A 116 6.25 12.38 4.57
CA SER A 116 5.58 11.41 5.42
C SER A 116 4.85 12.09 6.57
N CYS A 117 3.72 11.51 6.97
CA CYS A 117 2.97 11.95 8.14
C CYS A 117 2.46 10.75 8.95
N VAL A 118 2.13 10.99 10.21
CA VAL A 118 1.74 9.98 11.20
C VAL A 118 0.42 10.32 11.86
N TRP A 119 -0.39 9.31 12.17
CA TRP A 119 -1.66 9.47 12.87
C TRP A 119 -2.10 8.17 13.56
N HIS A 120 -3.04 8.30 14.49
CA HIS A 120 -3.70 7.18 15.14
C HIS A 120 -5.09 6.95 14.55
N ALA A 121 -5.49 5.69 14.38
CA ALA A 121 -6.83 5.33 13.93
C ALA A 121 -7.27 3.96 14.44
N THR A 122 -8.58 3.79 14.64
CA THR A 122 -9.21 2.47 14.85
C THR A 122 -9.58 1.90 13.48
N ASP A 123 -8.77 0.96 12.99
CA ASP A 123 -8.75 0.44 11.62
C ASP A 123 -9.39 -0.94 11.48
N PHE A 124 -10.05 -1.20 10.34
CA PHE A 124 -10.77 -2.43 10.03
C PHE A 124 -10.21 -3.21 8.82
N ALA A 125 -8.98 -2.95 8.39
CA ALA A 125 -8.42 -3.59 7.19
C ALA A 125 -8.34 -5.14 7.28
N ASP A 126 -8.22 -5.69 8.50
CA ASP A 126 -8.11 -7.15 8.73
C ASP A 126 -9.45 -7.83 9.07
N GLY A 127 -10.58 -7.11 8.99
CA GLY A 127 -11.90 -7.64 9.36
C GLY A 127 -12.22 -7.58 10.86
N GLU A 128 -11.37 -6.92 11.65
CA GLU A 128 -11.58 -6.61 13.06
C GLU A 128 -11.06 -5.21 13.37
N LEU A 129 -11.64 -4.54 14.37
CA LEU A 129 -11.23 -3.18 14.77
C LEU A 129 -9.93 -3.23 15.58
N LYS A 130 -8.91 -2.49 15.13
CA LYS A 130 -7.59 -2.40 15.78
C LYS A 130 -7.14 -0.95 15.91
N ASP A 131 -6.64 -0.58 17.08
CA ASP A 131 -6.00 0.73 17.26
C ASP A 131 -4.57 0.70 16.75
N GLU A 132 -4.36 1.40 15.63
CA GLU A 132 -3.10 1.45 14.91
C GLU A 132 -2.46 2.83 14.99
N LEU A 133 -1.13 2.85 14.96
CA LEU A 133 -0.34 4.04 14.69
C LEU A 133 0.23 3.89 13.29
N PHE A 134 -0.24 4.73 12.37
CA PHE A 134 0.15 4.72 10.97
C PHE A 134 1.21 5.77 10.68
N CYS A 135 2.04 5.45 9.68
CA CYS A 135 2.89 6.39 8.98
C CYS A 135 2.69 6.17 7.49
N ILE A 136 2.38 7.22 6.74
CA ILE A 136 2.21 7.14 5.29
C ILE A 136 3.27 8.00 4.62
N ARG A 137 3.83 7.50 3.52
CA ARG A 137 4.83 8.20 2.72
C ARG A 137 4.34 8.38 1.30
N PHE A 138 4.49 9.60 0.79
CA PHE A 138 4.12 9.99 -0.56
C PHE A 138 5.35 10.21 -1.45
N ALA A 139 5.09 10.35 -2.75
CA ALA A 139 6.12 10.65 -3.75
C ALA A 139 6.63 12.11 -3.66
N SER A 140 5.74 13.04 -3.30
CA SER A 140 6.03 14.48 -3.18
C SER A 140 5.47 15.06 -1.87
N VAL A 141 6.04 16.20 -1.45
CA VAL A 141 5.56 16.98 -0.30
C VAL A 141 4.15 17.52 -0.58
N GLU A 142 3.86 17.90 -1.82
CA GLU A 142 2.51 18.37 -2.21
C GLU A 142 1.41 17.32 -1.98
N SER A 143 1.70 16.05 -2.28
CA SER A 143 0.78 14.94 -2.00
C SER A 143 0.56 14.75 -0.50
N GLU A 144 1.63 14.86 0.28
CA GLU A 144 1.58 14.79 1.73
C GLU A 144 0.77 15.95 2.32
N CYS A 145 1.03 17.18 1.88
CA CYS A 145 0.30 18.37 2.31
C CYS A 145 -1.18 18.28 1.95
N SER A 146 -1.51 17.82 0.73
CA SER A 146 -2.90 17.61 0.31
C SER A 146 -3.61 16.59 1.20
N PHE A 147 -2.92 15.52 1.60
CA PHE A 147 -3.46 14.51 2.51
C PHE A 147 -3.75 15.09 3.90
N ILE A 148 -2.81 15.84 4.48
CA ILE A 148 -3.02 16.51 5.78
C ILE A 148 -4.18 17.50 5.68
N LEU A 149 -4.21 18.35 4.65
CA LEU A 149 -5.24 19.37 4.46
C LEU A 149 -6.65 18.78 4.38
N VAL A 150 -6.83 17.64 3.71
CA VAL A 150 -8.15 16.97 3.66
C VAL A 150 -8.59 16.55 5.05
N ILE A 151 -7.69 15.96 5.86
CA ILE A 151 -8.05 15.56 7.22
C ILE A 151 -8.36 16.79 8.09
N SER A 152 -7.53 17.83 8.00
CA SER A 152 -7.74 19.08 8.73
C SER A 152 -9.02 19.82 8.33
N PHE A 153 -9.54 19.61 7.12
CA PHE A 153 -10.83 20.18 6.71
C PHE A 153 -12.03 19.41 7.26
N ILE A 154 -11.85 18.12 7.55
CA ILE A 154 -12.91 17.25 8.07
C ILE A 154 -12.99 17.33 9.61
N CYS A 155 -11.85 17.58 10.28
CA CYS A 155 -11.72 17.61 11.73
C CYS A 155 -11.82 19.03 12.29
#